data_AF-A0A521Q7Q5-F1
#
_entry.id   AF-A0A521Q7Q5-F1
#
_cell.length_a   1.000
_cell.length_b   1.000
_cell.length_c   1.000
_cell.angle_alpha   90.00
_cell.angle_beta   90.00
_cell.angle_gamma   90.00
#
_symmetry.space_group_name_H-M   'P 1'
#
loop_
_entity.id
_entity.type
_entity.pdbx_description
1 polymer ?
#
loop_
_entity_poly.entity_id
_entity_poly.type
_entity_poly.pdbx_seq_one_letter_code
_entity_poly.pdbx_strand_id
1 'polypeptide(L)'
;TIPDLALGLLFVAAVGLGAFAGTLALFIHTATVLGKLLSESVENIDEGVVEAIRATGASYTQILTFAVLPQVLPDLISFTLYRFETNIRAASVLGLIGAGGIGYLMNTSFRTFQYQEAAAIVLVLIVLVMVVDYASSRLRRLVV
;
A
#
# COMPACT_ATOMS: atom_id res chain seq x y z
N THR A 1 0.84 -7.98 -13.47
CA THR A 1 0.20 -6.99 -12.58
C THR A 1 -0.99 -6.42 -13.31
N ILE A 2 -2.19 -6.46 -12.73
CA ILE A 2 -3.30 -5.66 -13.25
C ILE A 2 -2.90 -4.20 -12.99
N PRO A 3 -2.86 -3.32 -13.99
CA PRO A 3 -2.52 -1.92 -13.76
C PRO A 3 -3.51 -1.34 -12.75
N ASP A 4 -3.05 -0.59 -11.74
CA ASP A 4 -3.92 0.11 -10.77
C ASP A 4 -5.03 0.90 -11.49
N LEU A 5 -4.68 1.46 -12.65
CA LEU A 5 -5.60 2.15 -13.56
C LEU A 5 -6.75 1.27 -14.07
N ALA A 6 -6.49 0.00 -14.41
CA ALA A 6 -7.52 -0.90 -14.92
C ALA A 6 -8.54 -1.26 -13.84
N LEU A 7 -8.07 -1.55 -12.62
CA LEU A 7 -8.96 -1.74 -11.46
C LEU A 7 -9.69 -0.43 -11.11
N GLY A 8 -9.00 0.70 -11.19
CA GLY A 8 -9.58 2.03 -10.99
C GLY A 8 -10.74 2.29 -11.95
N LEU A 9 -10.54 2.08 -13.25
CA LEU A 9 -11.58 2.24 -14.26
C LEU A 9 -12.76 1.29 -14.01
N LEU A 10 -12.49 0.05 -13.61
CA LEU A 10 -13.53 -0.93 -13.29
C LEU A 10 -14.39 -0.47 -12.08
N PHE A 11 -13.77 0.02 -11.01
CA PHE A 11 -14.50 0.52 -9.84
C PHE A 11 -15.21 1.85 -10.12
N VAL A 12 -14.64 2.73 -10.93
CA VAL A 12 -15.31 3.94 -11.39
C VAL A 12 -16.55 3.59 -12.21
N ALA A 13 -16.48 2.57 -13.07
CA ALA A 13 -17.63 2.11 -13.83
C ALA A 13 -18.69 1.43 -12.95
N ALA A 14 -18.28 0.68 -11.93
CA ALA A 14 -19.19 -0.06 -11.05
C ALA A 14 -19.87 0.81 -9.98
N VAL A 15 -19.16 1.78 -9.40
CA VAL A 15 -19.60 2.53 -8.21
C VAL A 15 -19.76 4.03 -8.49
N GLY A 16 -19.30 4.50 -9.64
CA GLY A 16 -19.32 5.90 -10.05
C GLY A 16 -18.01 6.64 -9.78
N LEU A 17 -17.97 7.89 -10.22
CA LEU A 17 -16.83 8.78 -10.04
C LEU A 17 -16.64 9.16 -8.56
N GLY A 18 -15.39 9.35 -8.14
CA GLY A 18 -15.04 9.89 -6.84
C GLY A 18 -14.03 9.07 -6.05
N ALA A 19 -13.67 9.61 -4.87
CA ALA A 19 -12.64 9.06 -3.98
C ALA A 19 -12.92 7.61 -3.53
N PHE A 20 -14.19 7.23 -3.42
CA PHE A 20 -14.58 5.90 -2.99
C PHE A 20 -14.15 4.81 -3.98
N ALA A 21 -14.36 5.03 -5.29
CA ALA A 21 -13.94 4.09 -6.34
C ALA A 21 -12.42 3.91 -6.36
N GLY A 22 -11.66 5.00 -6.22
CA GLY A 22 -10.20 4.95 -6.12
C GLY A 22 -9.72 4.19 -4.87
N THR A 23 -10.38 4.41 -3.74
CA THR A 23 -10.05 3.76 -2.47
C THR A 23 -10.29 2.26 -2.56
N LEU A 24 -11.40 1.82 -3.14
CA LEU A 24 -11.69 0.40 -3.36
C LEU A 24 -10.68 -0.26 -4.29
N ALA A 25 -10.33 0.40 -5.41
CA ALA A 25 -9.33 -0.10 -6.34
C ALA A 25 -7.97 -0.32 -5.65
N LEU A 26 -7.51 0.68 -4.88
CA LEU A 26 -6.26 0.59 -4.13
C LEU A 26 -6.33 -0.46 -3.01
N PHE A 27 -7.45 -0.53 -2.30
CA PHE A 27 -7.64 -1.50 -1.21
C PHE A 27 -7.52 -2.92 -1.72
N ILE A 28 -8.26 -3.26 -2.79
CA ILE A 28 -8.26 -4.62 -3.34
C ILE A 28 -6.89 -4.96 -3.91
N HIS A 29 -6.28 -4.06 -4.68
CA HIS A 29 -4.93 -4.29 -5.19
C HIS A 29 -3.90 -4.48 -4.06
N THR A 30 -4.00 -3.68 -3.00
CA THR A 30 -3.13 -3.77 -1.83
C THR A 30 -3.32 -5.09 -1.09
N ALA A 31 -4.57 -5.48 -0.83
CA ALA A 31 -4.90 -6.73 -0.16
C ALA A 31 -4.40 -7.95 -0.94
N THR A 32 -4.57 -7.98 -2.27
CA THR A 32 -4.09 -9.10 -3.10
C THR A 32 -2.57 -9.23 -3.04
N VAL A 33 -1.84 -8.11 -3.16
CA VAL A 33 -0.37 -8.14 -3.13
C VAL A 33 0.16 -8.47 -1.75
N LEU A 34 -0.40 -7.87 -0.68
CA LEU A 34 0.02 -8.18 0.69
C LEU A 34 -0.28 -9.63 1.05
N GLY A 35 -1.43 -10.18 0.64
CA GLY A 35 -1.76 -11.58 0.88
C GLY A 35 -0.72 -12.53 0.26
N LYS A 36 -0.28 -12.24 -0.97
CA LYS A 36 0.78 -13.03 -1.62
C LYS A 36 2.12 -12.89 -0.89
N LEU A 37 2.56 -11.67 -0.61
CA LEU A 37 3.85 -11.42 0.05
C LEU A 37 3.90 -12.02 1.45
N LEU A 38 2.79 -11.99 2.18
CA LEU A 38 2.70 -12.61 3.50
C LEU A 38 2.68 -14.14 3.41
N SER A 39 2.04 -14.73 2.39
CA SER A 39 2.13 -16.18 2.15
C SER A 39 3.58 -16.59 1.92
N GLU A 40 4.30 -15.86 1.07
CA GLU A 40 5.72 -16.11 0.81
C GLU A 40 6.57 -15.94 2.08
N SER A 41 6.32 -14.91 2.91
CA SER A 41 7.04 -14.72 4.17
C SER A 41 6.74 -15.85 5.18
N VAL A 42 5.48 -16.29 5.27
CA VAL A 42 5.08 -17.44 6.12
C VAL A 42 5.70 -18.75 5.66
N GLU A 43 5.83 -18.97 4.35
CA GLU A 43 6.48 -20.17 3.78
C GLU A 43 8.00 -20.20 4.00
N ASN A 44 8.62 -19.05 4.27
CA ASN A 44 10.07 -18.91 4.48
C ASN A 44 10.50 -18.86 5.96
N ILE A 45 9.59 -19.10 6.90
CA ILE A 45 9.93 -19.12 8.34
C ILE A 45 10.85 -20.30 8.69
N ASP A 46 11.65 -20.15 9.74
CA ASP A 46 12.47 -21.24 10.27
C ASP A 46 11.59 -22.26 11.00
N GLU A 47 11.39 -23.43 10.37
CA GLU A 47 10.66 -24.54 10.95
C GLU A 47 11.27 -25.04 12.26
N GLY A 48 12.59 -24.90 12.45
CA GLY A 48 13.28 -25.29 13.68
C GLY A 48 12.79 -24.53 14.91
N VAL A 49 12.46 -23.24 14.76
CA VAL A 49 11.87 -22.41 15.84
C VAL A 49 10.45 -22.91 16.17
N VAL A 50 9.69 -23.32 15.17
CA VAL A 50 8.33 -23.86 15.33
C VAL A 50 8.37 -25.20 16.06
N GLU A 51 9.29 -26.09 15.68
CA GLU A 51 9.49 -27.39 16.31
C GLU A 51 9.96 -27.27 17.76
N ALA A 52 10.88 -26.34 18.04
CA ALA A 52 11.38 -26.09 19.39
C ALA A 52 10.26 -25.67 20.36
N ILE A 53 9.38 -24.74 19.94
CA ILE A 53 8.23 -24.32 20.75
C ILE A 53 7.20 -25.44 20.87
N ARG A 54 6.98 -26.24 19.81
CA ARG A 54 6.08 -27.40 19.88
C ARG A 54 6.60 -28.44 20.87
N ALA A 55 7.91 -28.67 20.95
CA ALA A 55 8.53 -29.62 21.86
C ALA A 55 8.35 -29.25 23.34
N THR A 56 8.06 -27.99 23.68
CA THR A 56 7.74 -27.59 25.06
C THR A 56 6.28 -27.90 25.46
N GLY A 57 5.49 -28.53 24.59
CA GLY A 57 4.07 -28.81 24.82
C GLY A 57 3.15 -27.61 24.57
N ALA A 58 3.60 -26.62 23.79
CA ALA A 58 2.84 -25.42 23.48
C ALA A 58 1.58 -25.74 22.64
N SER A 59 0.49 -25.00 22.90
CA SER A 59 -0.74 -25.09 22.11
C SER A 59 -0.59 -24.42 20.73
N TYR A 60 -1.48 -24.72 19.80
CA TYR A 60 -1.44 -24.14 18.45
C TYR A 60 -1.43 -22.61 18.44
N THR A 61 -2.20 -21.97 19.32
CA THR A 61 -2.23 -20.51 19.44
C THR A 61 -0.90 -19.95 19.93
N GLN A 62 -0.23 -20.64 20.86
CA GLN A 62 1.09 -20.25 21.35
C GLN A 62 2.15 -20.38 20.26
N ILE A 63 2.10 -21.44 19.45
CA ILE A 63 3.01 -21.61 18.31
C ILE A 63 2.81 -20.46 17.30
N LEU A 64 1.56 -20.11 16.99
CA LEU A 64 1.26 -19.03 16.06
C LEU A 64 1.77 -17.68 16.58
N THR A 65 1.55 -17.35 17.86
CA THR A 65 1.91 -16.04 18.42
C THR A 65 3.39 -15.90 18.77
N PHE A 66 4.06 -16.99 19.14
CA PHE A 66 5.46 -16.94 19.64
C PHE A 66 6.49 -17.52 18.67
N ALA A 67 6.09 -18.36 17.72
CA ALA A 67 6.99 -18.88 16.69
C ALA A 67 6.81 -18.14 15.37
N VAL A 68 5.58 -18.10 14.85
CA VAL A 68 5.30 -17.62 13.48
C VAL A 68 5.22 -16.09 13.43
N LEU A 69 4.35 -15.50 14.26
CA LEU A 69 4.07 -14.07 14.22
C LEU A 69 5.34 -13.19 14.39
N PRO A 70 6.28 -13.48 15.31
CA PRO A 70 7.48 -12.65 15.47
C PRO A 70 8.43 -12.72 14.27
N GLN A 71 8.46 -13.84 13.55
CA GLN A 71 9.29 -14.01 12.35
C GLN A 71 8.73 -13.22 11.16
N VAL A 72 7.40 -13.18 11.02
CA VAL A 72 6.72 -12.52 9.89
C VAL A 72 6.43 -11.03 10.16
N LEU A 73 6.45 -10.59 11.43
CA LEU A 73 6.13 -9.21 11.81
C LEU A 73 7.03 -8.15 11.10
N PRO A 74 8.36 -8.31 11.05
CA PRO A 74 9.25 -7.33 10.40
C PRO A 74 8.95 -7.20 8.90
N ASP A 75 8.66 -8.32 8.24
CA ASP A 75 8.26 -8.37 6.83
C ASP A 75 6.90 -7.70 6.62
N LEU A 76 5.91 -8.03 7.45
CA LEU A 76 4.58 -7.42 7.40
C LEU A 76 4.65 -5.90 7.50
N ILE A 77 5.45 -5.37 8.44
CA ILE A 77 5.62 -3.93 8.62
C ILE A 77 6.32 -3.34 7.39
N SER A 78 7.39 -3.98 6.91
CA SER A 78 8.14 -3.52 5.74
C SER A 78 7.28 -3.47 4.48
N PHE A 79 6.50 -4.51 4.22
CA PHE A 79 5.57 -4.58 3.08
C PHE A 79 4.46 -3.55 3.22
N THR A 80 3.90 -3.36 4.41
CA THR A 80 2.83 -2.38 4.64
C THR A 80 3.32 -0.96 4.39
N LEU A 81 4.50 -0.59 4.89
CA LEU A 81 5.07 0.75 4.68
C LEU A 81 5.41 1.00 3.21
N TYR A 82 5.98 0.01 2.53
CA TYR A 82 6.25 0.10 1.09
C TYR A 82 4.96 0.23 0.27
N ARG A 83 3.91 -0.53 0.62
CA ARG A 83 2.60 -0.43 -0.04
C ARG A 83 1.93 0.91 0.25
N PHE A 84 2.08 1.45 1.45
CA PHE A 84 1.55 2.76 1.80
C PHE A 84 2.15 3.88 0.93
N GLU A 85 3.47 3.92 0.79
CA GLU A 85 4.16 4.88 -0.06
C GLU A 85 3.73 4.77 -1.54
N THR A 86 3.74 3.54 -2.06
CA THR A 86 3.33 3.28 -3.45
C THR A 86 1.86 3.61 -3.70
N ASN A 87 0.98 3.38 -2.72
CA ASN A 87 -0.44 3.73 -2.80
C ASN A 87 -0.69 5.23 -2.85
N ILE A 88 0.09 6.06 -2.14
CA ILE A 88 -0.03 7.53 -2.21
C ILE A 88 0.26 8.03 -3.62
N ARG A 89 1.28 7.45 -4.26
CA ARG A 89 1.60 7.75 -5.66
C ARG A 89 0.50 7.28 -6.60
N ALA A 90 0.03 6.04 -6.42
CA ALA A 90 -1.05 5.48 -7.24
C ALA A 90 -2.37 6.26 -7.12
N ALA A 91 -2.72 6.74 -5.92
CA ALA A 91 -3.90 7.59 -5.69
C ALA A 91 -3.88 8.87 -6.52
N SER A 92 -2.70 9.47 -6.70
CA SER A 92 -2.54 10.69 -7.49
C SER A 92 -2.75 10.44 -8.98
N VAL A 93 -2.31 9.29 -9.50
CA VAL A 93 -2.56 8.89 -10.89
C VAL A 93 -4.03 8.51 -11.09
N LEU A 94 -4.62 7.77 -10.15
CA LEU A 94 -6.04 7.41 -10.18
C LEU A 94 -6.97 8.63 -10.17
N GLY A 95 -6.58 9.72 -9.50
CA GLY A 95 -7.35 10.96 -9.51
C GLY A 95 -7.54 11.56 -10.92
N LEU A 96 -6.61 11.30 -11.85
CA LEU A 96 -6.71 11.75 -13.24
C LEU A 96 -7.88 11.09 -13.99
N ILE A 97 -8.19 9.82 -13.68
CA ILE A 97 -9.26 9.06 -14.32
C ILE A 97 -10.62 9.22 -13.62
N GLY A 98 -10.75 10.19 -12.71
CA GLY A 98 -12.01 10.48 -12.02
C GLY A 98 -12.17 9.80 -10.66
N ALA A 99 -11.11 9.21 -10.11
CA ALA A 99 -11.12 8.66 -8.75
C ALA A 99 -10.97 9.74 -7.65
N GLY A 100 -11.04 11.04 -7.99
CA GLY A 100 -10.99 12.16 -7.03
C GLY A 100 -9.60 12.51 -6.49
N GLY A 101 -9.54 13.37 -5.47
CA GLY A 101 -8.31 13.75 -4.77
C GLY A 101 -7.38 14.70 -5.54
N ILE A 102 -6.07 14.66 -5.23
CA ILE A 102 -5.07 15.57 -5.81
C ILE A 102 -4.99 15.44 -7.34
N GLY A 103 -5.08 14.20 -7.87
CA GLY A 103 -5.10 13.97 -9.31
C GLY A 103 -6.30 14.61 -10.01
N TYR A 104 -7.45 14.71 -9.35
CA TYR A 104 -8.63 15.39 -9.90
C TYR A 104 -8.43 16.90 -9.98
N LEU A 105 -7.86 17.53 -8.95
CA LEU A 105 -7.51 18.95 -8.96
C LEU A 105 -6.50 19.23 -10.08
N MET A 106 -5.47 18.40 -10.20
CA MET A 106 -4.46 18.51 -11.25
C MET A 106 -5.09 18.41 -12.65
N ASN A 107 -5.96 17.40 -12.89
CA ASN A 107 -6.67 17.25 -14.15
C ASN A 107 -7.57 18.46 -14.45
N THR A 108 -8.22 19.02 -13.43
CA THR A 108 -9.08 20.19 -13.58
C THR A 108 -8.28 21.43 -13.99
N SER A 109 -7.17 21.74 -13.33
CA SER A 109 -6.31 22.87 -13.70
C SER A 109 -5.73 22.71 -15.11
N PHE A 110 -5.37 21.49 -15.52
CA PHE A 110 -4.96 21.21 -16.91
C PHE A 110 -6.08 21.48 -17.91
N ARG A 111 -7.31 21.04 -17.64
CA ARG A 111 -8.46 21.25 -18.53
C ARG A 111 -8.89 22.73 -18.61
N THR A 112 -8.64 23.51 -17.57
CA THR A 112 -8.95 24.95 -17.52
C THR A 112 -7.77 25.82 -18.03
N PHE A 113 -6.71 25.20 -18.58
CA PHE A 113 -5.49 25.89 -19.04
C PHE A 113 -4.78 26.73 -17.95
N GLN A 114 -5.02 26.41 -16.67
CA GLN A 114 -4.41 27.06 -15.51
C GLN A 114 -3.07 26.39 -15.17
N TYR A 115 -2.09 26.53 -16.05
CA TYR A 115 -0.80 25.86 -15.91
C TYR A 115 -0.01 26.27 -14.66
N GLN A 116 -0.20 27.50 -14.17
CA GLN A 116 0.40 27.95 -12.91
C GLN A 116 -0.12 27.16 -11.71
N GLU A 117 -1.42 26.93 -11.66
CA GLU A 117 -2.06 26.14 -10.60
C GLU A 117 -1.69 24.65 -10.72
N ALA A 118 -1.69 24.11 -11.94
CA ALA A 118 -1.24 22.74 -12.19
C ALA A 118 0.21 22.53 -11.73
N ALA A 119 1.11 23.47 -12.04
CA ALA A 119 2.51 23.41 -11.60
C ALA A 119 2.64 23.46 -10.07
N ALA A 120 1.85 24.30 -9.39
CA ALA A 120 1.83 24.37 -7.93
C ALA A 120 1.36 23.03 -7.31
N ILE A 121 0.30 22.42 -7.86
CA ILE A 121 -0.21 21.11 -7.40
C ILE A 121 0.85 20.02 -7.56
N VAL A 122 1.53 19.98 -8.71
CA VAL A 122 2.62 19.03 -8.97
C VAL A 122 3.76 19.20 -7.96
N LEU A 123 4.16 20.45 -7.68
CA LEU A 123 5.23 20.74 -6.75
C LEU A 123 4.87 20.30 -5.31
N VAL A 124 3.63 20.59 -4.88
CA VAL A 124 3.11 20.10 -3.59
C VAL A 124 3.08 18.57 -3.53
N LEU A 125 2.65 17.91 -4.61
CA LEU A 125 2.62 16.45 -4.68
C LEU A 125 4.04 15.85 -4.57
N ILE A 126 5.03 16.44 -5.24
CA ILE A 126 6.43 16.01 -5.14
C ILE A 126 6.92 16.13 -3.71
N VAL A 127 6.72 17.29 -3.06
CA VAL A 127 7.12 17.49 -1.66
C VAL A 127 6.44 16.49 -0.74
N LEU A 128 5.13 16.25 -0.91
CA LEU A 128 4.38 15.28 -0.13
C LEU A 128 4.96 13.87 -0.27
N VAL A 129 5.20 13.42 -1.51
CA VAL A 129 5.76 12.08 -1.77
C VAL A 129 7.16 11.96 -1.17
N MET A 130 8.00 12.99 -1.27
CA MET A 130 9.34 13.00 -0.67
C MET A 130 9.28 12.91 0.86
N VAL A 131 8.37 13.64 1.51
CA VAL A 131 8.19 13.59 2.97
C VAL A 131 7.74 12.19 3.41
N VAL A 132 6.79 11.60 2.68
CA VAL A 132 6.28 10.25 2.95
C VAL A 132 7.36 9.19 2.76
N ASP A 133 8.11 9.23 1.67
CA ASP A 133 9.21 8.29 1.41
C ASP A 133 10.30 8.41 2.49
N TYR A 134 10.68 9.64 2.84
CA TYR A 134 11.62 9.87 3.93
C TYR A 134 11.13 9.31 5.28
N ALA A 135 9.86 9.55 5.63
CA ALA A 135 9.26 9.03 6.86
C ALA A 135 9.19 7.49 6.85
N SER A 136 8.73 6.89 5.74
CA SER A 136 8.65 5.43 5.55
C SER A 136 10.02 4.77 5.63
N SER A 137 11.04 5.38 5.02
CA SER A 137 12.41 4.85 5.06
C SER A 137 13.02 4.91 6.46
N ARG A 138 12.73 5.96 7.25
CA ARG A 138 13.16 6.08 8.64
C ARG A 138 12.45 5.06 9.52
N LEU A 139 11.15 4.88 9.35
CA LEU A 139 10.38 3.93 10.15
C LEU A 139 10.81 2.49 9.87
N ARG A 140 11.10 2.14 8.61
CA ARG A 140 11.64 0.82 8.24
C ARG A 140 12.97 0.52 8.91
N ARG A 141 13.88 1.50 9.01
CA ARG A 141 15.18 1.35 9.70
C ARG A 141 15.09 1.19 11.22
N LEU A 142 13.94 1.49 11.81
CA LEU A 142 13.73 1.33 13.27
C LEU A 142 13.14 -0.05 13.60
N VAL A 143 12.50 -0.69 12.61
CA VAL A 143 11.81 -1.96 12.77
C VAL A 143 12.66 -3.14 12.30
N VAL A 144 13.50 -2.92 11.29
CA VAL A 144 14.50 -3.87 10.75
C VAL A 144 15.88 -3.46 11.22
#